data_AF-A0A2V8LWE2-F1
#
_entry.id   AF-A0A2V8LWE2-F1
#
_cell.length_a   1.000
_cell.length_b   1.000
_cell.length_c   1.000
_cell.angle_alpha   90.00
_cell.angle_beta   90.00
_cell.angle_gamma   90.00
#
_symmetry.space_group_name_H-M   'P 1'
#
loop_
_entity.id
_entity.type
_entity.pdbx_description
1 polymer ?
#
loop_
_entity_poly.entity_id
_entity_poly.type
_entity_poly.pdbx_seq_one_letter_code
_entity_poly.pdbx_strand_id
1 'polypeptide(L)'
;MISTMKKFIAIITLLVCISPLIQTATAQRTTPGPILQALDDELKRAFQVLRQKGDPAPYFISFGVNDIETTELEASLGAMRVNQDDHSRLLDVDVRVGDYQLDNTHQIRGQRGNNTGPAFSYPVVMPIDNDTDALKSVIWLETDQKYRAAVERFIQVKANRTIKVEEEDTSADLSREQKQTTVLPLANLGIDVPNWEKKLKDYSALFNKYPEIYDGSVGISSTASNDYLVNSEGTAIQHGTGALRLSIYARTKADDGMELYRFEAFDAHSVDHLPNDQVIRQTIDTMVRDLKALRTAPVIEPYTGPAILSGRASGVFFHEIFGHRIEGHRQKSESEGQTFTKNVNQPILPDFLSVIDDPTTERLAGTDLNGYYAFDDDEEFPDVSLARLRFRNFERPWPQGSRLSQCRAPGKFDRAGNEHG
;
A
#
# COMPACT_ATOMS: atom_id res chain seq x y z
N MET A 1 -20.08 30.35 83.39
CA MET A 1 -20.82 31.46 82.73
C MET A 1 -20.32 31.52 81.29
N ILE A 2 -20.90 30.72 80.38
CA ILE A 2 -21.93 31.11 79.40
C ILE A 2 -21.49 32.29 78.54
N SER A 3 -21.15 32.03 77.26
CA SER A 3 -21.66 32.72 76.06
C SER A 3 -20.93 32.17 74.81
N THR A 4 -21.36 31.07 74.18
CA THR A 4 -22.22 30.96 72.98
C THR A 4 -21.87 31.82 71.74
N MET A 5 -21.68 31.09 70.61
CA MET A 5 -21.96 31.46 69.20
C MET A 5 -20.84 32.24 68.47
N LYS A 6 -20.49 31.99 67.21
CA LYS A 6 -21.23 31.40 66.07
C LYS A 6 -20.24 30.95 64.97
N LYS A 7 -20.66 29.94 64.23
CA LYS A 7 -19.99 29.25 63.11
C LYS A 7 -19.72 30.16 61.90
N PHE A 8 -18.56 30.04 61.27
CA PHE A 8 -18.40 30.21 59.81
C PHE A 8 -17.36 29.21 59.31
N ILE A 9 -17.86 28.18 58.63
CA ILE A 9 -17.07 27.18 57.91
C ILE A 9 -16.87 27.75 56.49
N ALA A 10 -15.63 28.11 56.15
CA ALA A 10 -15.24 28.41 54.78
C ALA A 10 -14.63 27.14 54.17
N ILE A 11 -15.45 26.42 53.39
CA ILE A 11 -14.99 25.34 52.52
C ILE A 11 -14.37 26.01 51.29
N ILE A 12 -13.04 26.02 51.22
CA ILE A 12 -12.29 26.38 50.01
C ILE A 12 -12.26 25.11 49.15
N THR A 13 -13.13 25.07 48.15
CA THR A 13 -13.14 24.04 47.11
C THR A 13 -11.94 24.29 46.19
N LEU A 14 -10.88 23.51 46.37
CA LEU A 14 -9.71 23.49 45.49
C LEU A 14 -10.12 22.82 44.18
N LEU A 15 -10.43 23.65 43.16
CA LEU A 15 -10.71 23.19 41.81
C LEU A 15 -9.38 22.79 41.14
N VAL A 16 -8.99 21.52 41.28
CA VAL A 16 -7.87 20.94 40.53
C VAL A 16 -8.33 20.72 39.10
N CYS A 17 -8.03 21.68 38.22
CA CYS A 17 -8.15 21.49 36.77
C CYS A 17 -7.15 20.43 36.32
N ILE A 18 -7.58 19.18 36.25
CA ILE A 18 -6.89 18.11 35.54
C ILE A 18 -7.21 18.32 34.05
N SER A 19 -6.41 19.15 33.39
CA SER A 19 -6.42 19.24 31.93
C SER A 19 -5.94 17.90 31.36
N PRO A 20 -6.69 17.21 30.49
CA PRO A 20 -6.12 16.09 29.77
C PRO A 20 -5.04 16.65 28.83
N LEU A 21 -3.78 16.27 29.06
CA LEU A 21 -2.74 16.41 28.06
C LEU A 21 -3.17 15.56 26.86
N ILE A 22 -3.78 16.20 25.88
CA ILE A 22 -3.88 15.64 24.53
C ILE A 22 -2.44 15.69 24.00
N GLN A 23 -1.75 14.58 24.13
CA GLN A 23 -0.43 14.37 23.57
C GLN A 23 -0.63 14.16 22.07
N THR A 24 -0.83 15.26 21.34
CA THR A 24 -0.71 15.24 19.88
C THR A 24 0.72 14.82 19.58
N ALA A 25 0.90 13.62 19.01
CA ALA A 25 2.16 13.20 18.44
C ALA A 25 2.50 14.21 17.33
N THR A 26 3.33 15.20 17.65
CA THR A 26 3.92 16.07 16.65
C THR A 26 4.89 15.20 15.87
N ALA A 27 4.47 14.74 14.69
CA ALA A 27 5.38 14.15 13.72
C ALA A 27 6.58 15.09 13.57
N GLN A 28 7.76 14.56 13.87
CA GLN A 28 8.98 15.35 13.97
C GLN A 28 9.37 15.80 12.57
N ARG A 29 9.09 17.07 12.24
CA ARG A 29 9.44 17.64 10.94
C ARG A 29 10.96 17.54 10.74
N THR A 30 11.34 16.80 9.71
CA THR A 30 12.74 16.64 9.30
C THR A 30 13.10 17.67 8.23
N THR A 31 14.41 17.91 8.05
CA THR A 31 14.90 18.75 6.96
C THR A 31 14.77 17.99 5.64
N PRO A 32 14.33 18.63 4.53
CA PRO A 32 14.33 18.04 3.19
C PRO A 32 15.66 17.38 2.84
N GLY A 33 15.59 16.14 2.32
CA GLY A 33 16.76 15.44 1.80
C GLY A 33 17.22 15.98 0.44
N PRO A 34 18.40 15.55 -0.04
CA PRO A 34 18.95 15.96 -1.35
C PRO A 34 18.04 15.59 -2.53
N ILE A 35 17.28 14.49 -2.43
CA ILE A 35 16.33 14.06 -3.47
C ILE A 35 15.18 15.06 -3.58
N LEU A 36 14.51 15.37 -2.47
CA LEU A 36 13.41 16.34 -2.46
C LEU A 36 13.86 17.71 -2.98
N GLN A 37 15.07 18.13 -2.59
CA GLN A 37 15.68 19.36 -3.09
C GLN A 37 15.92 19.34 -4.61
N ALA A 38 16.47 18.24 -5.13
CA ALA A 38 16.72 18.09 -6.56
C ALA A 38 15.42 18.17 -7.38
N LEU A 39 14.37 17.50 -6.91
CA LEU A 39 13.04 17.51 -7.52
C LEU A 39 12.44 18.92 -7.54
N ASP A 40 12.44 19.61 -6.40
CA ASP A 40 11.87 20.96 -6.27
C ASP A 40 12.61 22.00 -7.14
N ASP A 41 13.94 21.96 -7.14
CA ASP A 41 14.77 22.86 -7.96
C ASP A 41 14.52 22.65 -9.46
N GLU A 42 14.50 21.39 -9.91
CA GLU A 42 14.29 21.08 -11.32
C GLU A 42 12.85 21.35 -11.76
N LEU A 43 11.87 21.16 -10.87
CA LEU A 43 10.47 21.47 -11.14
C LEU A 43 10.29 22.96 -11.40
N LYS A 44 10.86 23.81 -10.53
CA LYS A 44 10.82 25.27 -10.70
C LYS A 44 11.46 25.69 -12.02
N ARG A 45 12.63 25.14 -12.33
CA ARG A 45 13.35 25.43 -13.58
C ARG A 45 12.53 25.00 -14.79
N ALA A 46 12.07 23.75 -14.83
CA ALA A 46 11.33 23.19 -15.95
C ALA A 46 10.01 23.91 -16.17
N PHE A 47 9.21 24.11 -15.12
CA PHE A 47 7.92 24.79 -15.22
C PHE A 47 8.08 26.23 -15.71
N GLN A 48 9.07 26.97 -15.19
CA GLN A 48 9.35 28.33 -15.65
C GLN A 48 9.74 28.37 -17.14
N VAL A 49 10.66 27.49 -17.57
CA VAL A 49 11.16 27.47 -18.95
C VAL A 49 10.05 27.05 -19.92
N LEU A 50 9.30 26.00 -19.60
CA LEU A 50 8.23 25.47 -20.47
C LEU A 50 7.02 26.40 -20.50
N ARG A 51 6.71 27.14 -19.43
CA ARG A 51 5.69 28.20 -19.47
C ARG A 51 6.04 29.34 -20.42
N GLN A 52 7.33 29.66 -20.56
CA GLN A 52 7.79 30.76 -21.41
C GLN A 52 8.00 30.34 -22.87
N LYS A 53 8.48 29.12 -23.10
CA LYS A 53 8.94 28.66 -24.42
C LYS A 53 8.16 27.48 -24.99
N GLY A 54 7.39 26.79 -24.15
CA GLY A 54 6.57 25.66 -24.57
C GLY A 54 5.33 26.13 -25.32
N ASP A 55 5.00 25.42 -26.39
CA ASP A 55 3.77 25.57 -27.15
C ASP A 55 3.17 24.17 -27.47
N PRO A 56 2.00 23.80 -26.89
CA PRO A 56 1.31 24.53 -25.83
C PRO A 56 2.07 24.43 -24.51
N ALA A 57 2.07 25.53 -23.75
CA ALA A 57 2.68 25.55 -22.41
C ALA A 57 1.98 24.55 -21.46
N PRO A 58 2.74 23.79 -20.65
CA PRO A 58 2.14 22.91 -19.66
C PRO A 58 1.42 23.72 -18.58
N TYR A 59 0.31 23.21 -18.08
CA TYR A 59 -0.43 23.83 -16.98
C TYR A 59 -0.09 23.19 -15.63
N PHE A 60 0.39 21.94 -15.64
CA PHE A 60 0.77 21.18 -14.46
C PHE A 60 2.00 20.30 -14.75
N ILE A 61 2.91 20.20 -13.78
CA ILE A 61 4.04 19.24 -13.76
C ILE A 61 4.13 18.64 -12.36
N SER A 62 4.34 17.33 -12.25
CA SER A 62 4.70 16.65 -11.01
C SER A 62 5.84 15.66 -11.20
N PHE A 63 6.67 15.54 -10.17
CA PHE A 63 7.71 14.52 -10.09
C PHE A 63 7.48 13.67 -8.85
N GLY A 64 7.37 12.36 -9.05
CA GLY A 64 7.31 11.35 -7.99
C GLY A 64 8.59 10.52 -8.00
N VAL A 65 9.17 10.25 -6.83
CA VAL A 65 10.28 9.31 -6.69
C VAL A 65 9.91 8.27 -5.66
N ASN A 66 10.07 7.01 -6.05
CA ASN A 66 9.97 5.86 -5.17
C ASN A 66 11.36 5.22 -5.04
N ASP A 67 11.93 5.29 -3.84
CA ASP A 67 13.25 4.79 -3.49
C ASP A 67 13.10 3.57 -2.57
N ILE A 68 13.33 2.38 -3.12
CA ILE A 68 13.07 1.11 -2.44
C ILE A 68 14.37 0.38 -2.17
N GLU A 69 14.60 0.09 -0.89
CA GLU A 69 15.60 -0.87 -0.44
C GLU A 69 14.90 -2.18 -0.01
N THR A 70 15.35 -3.31 -0.53
CA THR A 70 14.87 -4.63 -0.14
C THR A 70 15.99 -5.56 0.30
N THR A 71 15.70 -6.39 1.29
CA THR A 71 16.54 -7.51 1.71
C THR A 71 15.67 -8.75 1.80
N GLU A 72 16.06 -9.81 1.09
CA GLU A 72 15.40 -11.11 1.10
C GLU A 72 16.37 -12.19 1.56
N LEU A 73 16.03 -12.86 2.66
CA LEU A 73 16.78 -14.00 3.18
C LEU A 73 15.84 -15.19 3.34
N GLU A 74 16.25 -16.37 2.88
CA GLU A 74 15.49 -17.62 3.05
C GLU A 74 16.44 -18.76 3.38
N ALA A 75 16.10 -19.55 4.39
CA ALA A 75 16.74 -20.82 4.67
C ALA A 75 15.75 -21.97 4.59
N SER A 76 16.21 -23.13 4.13
CA SER A 76 15.45 -24.37 4.11
C SER A 76 16.28 -25.50 4.70
N LEU A 77 15.67 -26.27 5.59
CA LEU A 77 16.27 -27.45 6.22
C LEU A 77 17.67 -27.22 6.83
N GLY A 78 17.96 -26.00 7.29
CA GLY A 78 19.24 -25.63 7.90
C GLY A 78 20.29 -25.04 6.95
N ALA A 79 19.98 -24.86 5.67
CA ALA A 79 20.86 -24.23 4.68
C ALA A 79 20.23 -22.95 4.10
N MET A 80 21.04 -21.94 3.78
CA MET A 80 20.53 -20.77 3.04
C MET A 80 20.14 -21.18 1.62
N ARG A 81 19.04 -20.61 1.15
CA ARG A 81 18.56 -20.69 -0.24
C ARG A 81 18.61 -19.33 -0.93
N VAL A 82 18.23 -18.26 -0.22
CA VAL A 82 18.21 -16.89 -0.74
C VAL A 82 18.97 -15.99 0.23
N ASN A 83 19.84 -15.16 -0.33
CA ASN A 83 20.43 -14.00 0.32
C ASN A 83 20.60 -12.95 -0.78
N GLN A 84 19.72 -11.96 -0.79
CA GLN A 84 19.65 -10.93 -1.81
C GLN A 84 19.36 -9.59 -1.16
N ASP A 85 20.11 -8.58 -1.56
CA ASP A 85 19.85 -7.17 -1.28
C ASP A 85 19.66 -6.46 -2.61
N ASP A 86 18.65 -5.61 -2.71
CA ASP A 86 18.38 -4.79 -3.89
C ASP A 86 18.03 -3.36 -3.48
N HIS A 87 18.52 -2.40 -4.25
CA HIS A 87 18.21 -0.98 -4.07
C HIS A 87 17.88 -0.40 -5.44
N SER A 88 16.63 0.04 -5.59
CA SER A 88 16.17 0.68 -6.81
C SER A 88 15.53 2.01 -6.50
N ARG A 89 15.71 2.95 -7.43
CA ARG A 89 15.09 4.27 -7.35
C ARG A 89 14.45 4.59 -8.68
N LEU A 90 13.16 4.86 -8.64
CA LEU A 90 12.33 5.09 -9.81
C LEU A 90 11.75 6.50 -9.77
N LEU A 91 11.93 7.24 -10.86
CA LEU A 91 11.36 8.57 -11.09
C LEU A 91 10.15 8.43 -12.02
N ASP A 92 9.00 8.93 -11.59
CA ASP A 92 7.86 9.22 -12.45
C ASP A 92 7.73 10.73 -12.68
N VAL A 93 7.40 11.09 -13.92
CA VAL A 93 7.23 12.47 -14.34
C VAL A 93 5.90 12.60 -15.07
N ASP A 94 5.01 13.44 -14.54
CA ASP A 94 3.77 13.83 -15.19
C ASP A 94 3.90 15.26 -15.70
N VAL A 95 3.65 15.45 -16.99
CA VAL A 95 3.59 16.77 -17.64
C VAL A 95 2.25 16.87 -18.35
N ARG A 96 1.45 17.85 -17.95
CA ARG A 96 0.10 18.03 -18.48
C ARG A 96 -0.04 19.32 -19.29
N VAL A 97 -0.59 19.17 -20.48
CA VAL A 97 -0.75 20.20 -21.50
C VAL A 97 -2.21 20.27 -21.92
N GLY A 98 -2.79 21.48 -21.91
CA GLY A 98 -4.22 21.70 -22.03
C GLY A 98 -4.73 22.49 -20.82
N ASP A 99 -5.82 22.04 -20.23
CA ASP A 99 -6.32 22.53 -18.95
C ASP A 99 -6.97 21.38 -18.16
N TYR A 100 -7.49 21.67 -16.96
CA TYR A 100 -8.10 20.66 -16.10
C TYR A 100 -9.31 19.97 -16.75
N GLN A 101 -10.02 20.63 -17.68
CA GLN A 101 -11.20 20.05 -18.32
C GLN A 101 -10.85 19.17 -19.51
N LEU A 102 -9.75 19.47 -20.21
CA LEU A 102 -9.26 18.65 -21.31
C LEU A 102 -7.75 18.76 -21.44
N ASP A 103 -7.05 17.64 -21.27
CA ASP A 103 -5.60 17.55 -21.44
C ASP A 103 -5.13 16.32 -22.22
N ASN A 104 -3.81 16.10 -22.23
CA ASN A 104 -3.16 14.98 -22.92
C ASN A 104 -3.48 13.59 -22.33
N THR A 105 -4.05 13.50 -21.13
CA THR A 105 -4.41 12.24 -20.48
C THR A 105 -5.79 11.73 -20.91
N HIS A 106 -6.61 12.59 -21.53
CA HIS A 106 -7.93 12.24 -22.02
C HIS A 106 -7.93 11.01 -22.93
N GLN A 107 -8.93 10.15 -22.73
CA GLN A 107 -9.06 8.89 -23.46
C GLN A 107 -9.32 9.15 -24.96
N ILE A 108 -8.63 8.42 -25.84
CA ILE A 108 -8.91 8.45 -27.29
C ILE A 108 -9.86 7.31 -27.64
N ARG A 109 -11.06 7.66 -28.13
CA ARG A 109 -12.13 6.70 -28.43
C ARG A 109 -12.02 6.16 -29.86
N GLY A 110 -12.11 4.84 -30.00
CA GLY A 110 -12.34 4.15 -31.28
C GLY A 110 -11.10 3.79 -32.12
N GLN A 111 -9.88 3.86 -31.56
CA GLN A 111 -8.68 3.36 -32.22
C GLN A 111 -8.59 1.83 -32.02
N ARG A 112 -8.68 1.04 -33.10
CA ARG A 112 -8.43 -0.42 -33.04
C ARG A 112 -6.91 -0.65 -32.93
N GLY A 113 -6.41 -0.86 -31.72
CA GLY A 113 -5.01 -1.16 -31.40
C GLY A 113 -4.70 -0.94 -29.92
N ASN A 114 -3.58 -1.49 -29.43
CA ASN A 114 -3.16 -1.58 -28.01
C ASN A 114 -2.98 -0.25 -27.23
N ASN A 115 -3.47 0.89 -27.74
CA ASN A 115 -3.18 2.21 -27.18
C ASN A 115 -4.44 3.06 -27.00
N THR A 116 -5.52 2.45 -26.48
CA THR A 116 -6.80 3.11 -26.17
C THR A 116 -6.88 3.72 -24.77
N GLY A 117 -5.81 3.61 -23.98
CA GLY A 117 -5.66 4.23 -22.66
C GLY A 117 -4.78 5.48 -22.67
N PRO A 118 -4.59 6.16 -21.52
CA PRO A 118 -3.47 7.09 -21.36
C PRO A 118 -2.17 6.37 -21.72
N ALA A 119 -1.23 7.07 -22.36
CA ALA A 119 0.07 6.49 -22.68
C ALA A 119 0.73 6.07 -21.36
N PHE A 120 0.93 4.77 -21.16
CA PHE A 120 1.62 4.27 -19.96
C PHE A 120 3.01 4.88 -19.93
N SER A 121 3.20 5.84 -19.02
CA SER A 121 4.52 6.33 -18.63
C SER A 121 5.17 5.21 -17.83
N TYR A 122 6.28 4.69 -18.32
CA TYR A 122 7.14 3.86 -17.50
C TYR A 122 8.01 4.79 -16.66
N PRO A 123 8.13 4.56 -15.34
CA PRO A 123 9.10 5.28 -14.54
C PRO A 123 10.52 4.98 -15.03
N VAL A 124 11.43 5.92 -14.82
CA VAL A 124 12.84 5.79 -15.22
C VAL A 124 13.72 5.56 -14.01
N VAL A 125 14.76 4.72 -14.19
CA VAL A 125 15.74 4.47 -13.13
C VAL A 125 16.54 5.74 -12.86
N MET A 126 16.64 6.10 -11.60
CA MET A 126 17.41 7.25 -11.12
C MET A 126 18.66 6.78 -10.35
N PRO A 127 19.77 7.54 -10.34
CA PRO A 127 20.94 7.20 -9.54
C PRO A 127 20.59 7.02 -8.06
N ILE A 128 21.15 5.96 -7.46
CA ILE A 128 21.03 5.68 -6.03
C ILE A 128 21.91 6.63 -5.19
N ASP A 129 23.01 7.12 -5.75
CA ASP A 129 23.83 8.15 -5.14
C ASP A 129 23.08 9.48 -5.02
N ASN A 130 23.25 10.15 -3.89
CA ASN A 130 22.58 11.41 -3.59
C ASN A 130 23.29 12.65 -4.21
N ASP A 131 23.94 12.47 -5.36
CA ASP A 131 24.56 13.55 -6.13
C ASP A 131 23.47 14.39 -6.80
N THR A 132 23.29 15.63 -6.33
CA THR A 132 22.21 16.51 -6.77
C THR A 132 22.26 16.83 -8.27
N ASP A 133 23.45 16.93 -8.88
CA ASP A 133 23.59 17.26 -10.29
C ASP A 133 23.24 16.04 -11.17
N ALA A 134 23.61 14.84 -10.73
CA ALA A 134 23.22 13.59 -11.38
C ALA A 134 21.70 13.38 -11.34
N LEU A 135 21.09 13.60 -10.17
CA LEU A 135 19.63 13.52 -10.01
C LEU A 135 18.90 14.51 -10.93
N LYS A 136 19.30 15.78 -10.91
CA LYS A 136 18.71 16.83 -11.76
C LYS A 136 18.86 16.53 -13.24
N SER A 137 19.96 15.91 -13.66
CA SER A 137 20.19 15.56 -15.07
C SER A 137 19.17 14.53 -15.58
N VAL A 138 18.81 13.53 -14.77
CA VAL A 138 17.79 12.53 -15.14
C VAL A 138 16.40 13.16 -15.15
N ILE A 139 16.07 13.95 -14.12
CA ILE A 139 14.78 14.66 -14.04
C ILE A 139 14.60 15.59 -15.25
N TRP A 140 15.64 16.35 -15.61
CA TRP A 140 15.64 17.23 -16.77
C TRP A 140 15.33 16.50 -18.08
N LEU A 141 16.05 15.40 -18.33
CA LEU A 141 15.92 14.62 -19.57
C LEU A 141 14.52 14.03 -19.70
N GLU A 142 14.03 13.40 -18.62
CA GLU A 142 12.71 12.79 -18.63
C GLU A 142 11.61 13.84 -18.77
N THR A 143 11.77 15.02 -18.13
CA THR A 143 10.81 16.12 -18.29
C THR A 143 10.71 16.61 -19.74
N ASP A 144 11.82 16.76 -20.46
CA ASP A 144 11.80 17.14 -21.87
C ASP A 144 11.07 16.09 -22.73
N GLN A 145 11.35 14.80 -22.48
CA GLN A 145 10.71 13.70 -23.18
C GLN A 145 9.20 13.65 -22.91
N LYS A 146 8.79 13.74 -21.64
CA LYS A 146 7.37 13.74 -21.25
C LYS A 146 6.63 14.95 -21.78
N TYR A 147 7.24 16.13 -21.78
CA TYR A 147 6.62 17.33 -22.35
C TYR A 147 6.32 17.13 -23.84
N ARG A 148 7.29 16.65 -24.64
CA ARG A 148 7.07 16.39 -26.08
C ARG A 148 5.94 15.38 -26.30
N ALA A 149 5.95 14.28 -25.56
CA ALA A 149 4.91 13.26 -25.64
C ALA A 149 3.52 13.81 -25.26
N ALA A 150 3.44 14.65 -24.23
CA ALA A 150 2.21 15.31 -23.81
C ALA A 150 1.65 16.24 -24.91
N VAL A 151 2.51 17.05 -25.55
CA VAL A 151 2.11 17.91 -26.67
C VAL A 151 1.56 17.09 -27.83
N GLU A 152 2.27 16.05 -28.25
CA GLU A 152 1.82 15.15 -29.34
C GLU A 152 0.49 14.48 -29.00
N ARG A 153 0.36 13.96 -27.78
CA ARG A 153 -0.86 13.30 -27.33
C ARG A 153 -2.04 14.27 -27.23
N PHE A 154 -1.84 15.50 -26.79
CA PHE A 154 -2.88 16.52 -26.75
C PHE A 154 -3.42 16.90 -28.13
N ILE A 155 -2.56 16.89 -29.16
CA ILE A 155 -2.99 17.08 -30.56
C ILE A 155 -3.94 15.94 -30.97
N GLN A 156 -3.60 14.69 -30.63
CA GLN A 156 -4.44 13.52 -30.92
C GLN A 156 -5.78 13.58 -30.18
N VAL A 157 -5.80 14.00 -28.91
CA VAL A 157 -7.04 14.21 -28.12
C VAL A 157 -7.96 15.20 -28.80
N LYS A 158 -7.46 16.39 -29.16
CA LYS A 158 -8.25 17.43 -29.84
C LYS A 158 -8.82 16.95 -31.17
N ALA A 159 -8.02 16.21 -31.94
CA ALA A 159 -8.48 15.62 -33.20
C ALA A 159 -9.57 14.57 -32.98
N ASN A 160 -9.43 13.69 -31.99
CA ASN A 160 -10.42 12.66 -31.67
C ASN A 160 -11.75 13.27 -31.21
N ARG A 161 -11.71 14.27 -30.31
CA ARG A 161 -12.90 14.94 -29.77
C ARG A 161 -13.74 15.64 -30.84
N THR A 162 -13.10 16.20 -31.85
CA THR A 162 -13.79 16.91 -32.95
C THR A 162 -14.60 15.98 -33.86
N ILE A 163 -14.25 14.69 -33.92
CA ILE A 163 -14.82 13.72 -34.88
C ILE A 163 -15.92 12.86 -34.23
N LYS A 164 -16.05 12.89 -32.90
CA LYS A 164 -16.89 11.95 -32.14
C LYS A 164 -18.11 12.64 -31.51
N VAL A 165 -19.12 11.83 -31.22
CA VAL A 165 -20.32 12.24 -30.48
C VAL A 165 -19.93 12.70 -29.08
N GLU A 166 -20.66 13.68 -28.54
CA GLU A 166 -20.50 14.18 -27.18
C GLU A 166 -20.49 13.05 -26.15
N GLU A 167 -19.68 13.23 -25.11
CA GLU A 167 -19.49 12.26 -24.05
C GLU A 167 -20.60 12.41 -23.00
N GLU A 168 -21.05 11.28 -22.45
CA GLU A 168 -21.97 11.28 -21.31
C GLU A 168 -21.26 11.69 -20.02
N ASP A 169 -19.98 11.30 -19.87
CA ASP A 169 -19.12 11.80 -18.80
C ASP A 169 -18.46 13.12 -19.22
N THR A 170 -18.59 14.13 -18.39
CA THR A 170 -18.03 15.48 -18.61
C THR A 170 -17.11 15.89 -17.46
N SER A 171 -16.65 14.91 -16.69
CA SER A 171 -15.70 15.12 -15.61
C SER A 171 -14.39 15.69 -16.15
N ALA A 172 -13.74 16.51 -15.32
CA ALA A 172 -12.42 17.06 -15.60
C ALA A 172 -11.36 15.95 -15.67
N ASP A 173 -10.36 16.11 -16.54
CA ASP A 173 -9.21 15.20 -16.68
C ASP A 173 -8.23 15.28 -15.49
N LEU A 174 -8.32 16.34 -14.69
CA LEU A 174 -7.61 16.50 -13.43
C LEU A 174 -8.51 17.20 -12.40
N SER A 175 -8.55 16.68 -11.18
CA SER A 175 -9.20 17.34 -10.04
C SER A 175 -8.31 18.47 -9.49
N ARG A 176 -8.89 19.34 -8.65
CA ARG A 176 -8.14 20.41 -7.98
C ARG A 176 -8.01 20.06 -6.51
N GLU A 177 -6.76 19.86 -6.10
CA GLU A 177 -6.46 19.42 -4.74
C GLU A 177 -5.87 20.53 -3.87
N GLN A 178 -5.93 20.32 -2.55
CA GLN A 178 -5.26 21.22 -1.61
C GLN A 178 -3.78 20.88 -1.57
N LYS A 179 -2.92 21.88 -1.78
CA LYS A 179 -1.47 21.69 -1.66
C LYS A 179 -1.09 21.10 -0.29
N GLN A 180 -0.17 20.14 -0.29
CA GLN A 180 0.35 19.51 0.92
C GLN A 180 1.85 19.76 1.04
N THR A 181 2.32 20.09 2.24
CA THR A 181 3.76 20.23 2.51
C THR A 181 4.11 19.45 3.76
N THR A 182 4.66 18.26 3.56
CA THR A 182 4.92 17.31 4.63
C THR A 182 6.28 16.67 4.44
N VAL A 183 7.13 16.74 5.47
CA VAL A 183 8.44 16.09 5.47
C VAL A 183 8.51 15.22 6.72
N LEU A 184 8.36 13.92 6.51
CA LEU A 184 8.45 12.87 7.52
C LEU A 184 9.81 12.17 7.45
N PRO A 185 10.16 11.41 8.50
CA PRO A 185 11.34 10.55 8.48
C PRO A 185 11.29 9.54 7.32
N LEU A 186 12.47 9.24 6.77
CA LEU A 186 12.68 8.16 5.82
C LEU A 186 12.76 6.82 6.56
N ALA A 187 12.27 5.76 5.93
CA ALA A 187 12.36 4.41 6.42
C ALA A 187 13.76 3.84 6.17
N ASN A 188 14.29 3.16 7.19
CA ASN A 188 15.44 2.29 7.11
C ASN A 188 15.24 1.17 8.14
N LEU A 189 15.21 -0.07 7.68
CA LEU A 189 14.92 -1.23 8.52
C LEU A 189 16.18 -1.87 9.13
N GLY A 190 17.37 -1.56 8.61
CA GLY A 190 18.66 -1.93 9.20
C GLY A 190 18.80 -3.41 9.56
N ILE A 191 18.54 -4.31 8.61
CA ILE A 191 18.58 -5.76 8.86
C ILE A 191 20.02 -6.22 9.12
N ASP A 192 20.26 -6.83 10.30
CA ASP A 192 21.50 -7.55 10.60
C ASP A 192 21.49 -8.90 9.87
N VAL A 193 21.94 -8.88 8.61
CA VAL A 193 21.98 -10.05 7.73
C VAL A 193 22.72 -11.24 8.38
N PRO A 194 23.95 -11.10 8.92
CA PRO A 194 24.63 -12.23 9.58
C PRO A 194 23.84 -12.86 10.73
N ASN A 195 23.17 -12.07 11.57
CA ASN A 195 22.35 -12.58 12.66
C ASN A 195 21.10 -13.31 12.13
N TRP A 196 20.41 -12.73 11.14
CA TRP A 196 19.22 -13.33 10.56
C TRP A 196 19.53 -14.62 9.78
N GLU A 197 20.63 -14.70 9.03
CA GLU A 197 21.05 -15.95 8.39
C GLU A 197 21.20 -17.09 9.40
N LYS A 198 21.80 -16.82 10.56
CA LYS A 198 21.94 -17.81 11.62
C LYS A 198 20.57 -18.24 12.15
N LYS A 199 19.69 -17.28 12.47
CA LYS A 199 18.33 -17.56 12.96
C LYS A 199 17.52 -18.40 11.97
N LEU A 200 17.51 -18.03 10.69
CA LEU A 200 16.76 -18.73 9.65
C LEU A 200 17.25 -20.17 9.45
N LYS A 201 18.57 -20.40 9.47
CA LYS A 201 19.13 -21.77 9.49
C LYS A 201 18.65 -22.55 10.70
N ASP A 202 18.75 -21.97 11.90
CA ASP A 202 18.34 -22.62 13.15
C ASP A 202 16.83 -22.96 13.17
N TYR A 203 15.98 -22.10 12.60
CA TYR A 203 14.54 -22.33 12.52
C TYR A 203 14.18 -23.38 11.47
N SER A 204 14.69 -23.23 10.24
CA SER A 204 14.39 -24.16 9.15
C SER A 204 14.94 -25.58 9.42
N ALA A 205 16.05 -25.70 10.16
CA ALA A 205 16.60 -26.99 10.57
C ALA A 205 15.66 -27.79 11.50
N LEU A 206 14.67 -27.15 12.16
CA LEU A 206 13.71 -27.86 13.02
C LEU A 206 12.88 -28.86 12.23
N PHE A 207 12.63 -28.61 10.94
CA PHE A 207 11.89 -29.53 10.08
C PHE A 207 12.64 -30.85 9.83
N ASN A 208 13.98 -30.89 9.95
CA ASN A 208 14.77 -32.12 9.78
C ASN A 208 14.43 -33.23 10.79
N LYS A 209 13.71 -32.90 11.87
CA LYS A 209 13.23 -33.88 12.87
C LYS A 209 12.05 -34.71 12.35
N TYR A 210 11.43 -34.31 11.24
CA TYR A 210 10.15 -34.85 10.77
C TYR A 210 10.28 -35.30 9.31
N PRO A 211 10.66 -36.58 9.04
CA PRO A 211 10.86 -37.10 7.69
C PRO A 211 9.65 -36.96 6.76
N GLU A 212 8.44 -36.88 7.31
CA GLU A 212 7.21 -36.64 6.56
C GLU A 212 7.12 -35.21 5.98
N ILE A 213 7.92 -34.26 6.47
CA ILE A 213 8.02 -32.89 5.92
C ILE A 213 9.26 -32.83 5.04
N TYR A 214 9.07 -32.87 3.72
CA TYR A 214 10.18 -32.84 2.75
C TYR A 214 10.52 -31.44 2.24
N ASP A 215 9.69 -30.44 2.53
CA ASP A 215 9.97 -29.04 2.22
C ASP A 215 9.55 -28.18 3.41
N GLY A 216 10.51 -27.44 3.94
CA GLY A 216 10.38 -26.61 5.12
C GLY A 216 11.33 -25.44 5.02
N SER A 217 10.79 -24.22 4.95
CA SER A 217 11.56 -22.99 4.80
C SER A 217 11.10 -21.91 5.77
N VAL A 218 12.04 -21.05 6.10
CA VAL A 218 11.79 -19.84 6.90
C VAL A 218 12.51 -18.70 6.18
N GLY A 219 11.78 -17.61 5.95
CA GLY A 219 12.32 -16.44 5.27
C GLY A 219 12.00 -15.16 6.02
N ILE A 220 12.79 -14.13 5.76
CA ILE A 220 12.48 -12.75 6.10
C ILE A 220 12.67 -11.89 4.85
N SER A 221 11.67 -11.05 4.57
CA SER A 221 11.75 -9.99 3.57
C SER A 221 11.59 -8.65 4.27
N SER A 222 12.48 -7.71 3.99
CA SER A 222 12.36 -6.31 4.41
C SER A 222 12.23 -5.41 3.20
N THR A 223 11.38 -4.40 3.30
CA THR A 223 11.20 -3.37 2.29
C THR A 223 11.12 -2.02 2.98
N ALA A 224 12.09 -1.15 2.74
CA ALA A 224 11.99 0.27 3.09
C ALA A 224 11.64 1.04 1.81
N SER A 225 10.46 1.65 1.77
CA SER A 225 9.99 2.51 0.67
C SER A 225 10.09 3.96 1.12
N ASN A 226 10.82 4.77 0.39
CA ASN A 226 10.97 6.20 0.63
C ASN A 226 10.39 6.96 -0.56
N ASP A 227 9.31 7.66 -0.30
CA ASP A 227 8.46 8.27 -1.31
C ASP A 227 8.60 9.80 -1.25
N TYR A 228 8.71 10.41 -2.42
CA TYR A 228 8.89 11.85 -2.60
C TYR A 228 7.96 12.32 -3.71
N LEU A 229 7.25 13.43 -3.47
CA LEU A 229 6.44 14.07 -4.50
C LEU A 229 6.62 15.58 -4.46
N VAL A 230 6.81 16.19 -5.63
CA VAL A 230 6.68 17.65 -5.81
C VAL A 230 5.78 17.95 -7.00
N ASN A 231 4.99 19.02 -6.94
CA ASN A 231 4.22 19.48 -8.10
C ASN A 231 4.19 21.01 -8.24
N SER A 232 3.85 21.47 -9.45
CA SER A 232 3.83 22.90 -9.80
C SER A 232 2.77 23.72 -9.05
N GLU A 233 1.87 23.07 -8.32
CA GLU A 233 0.85 23.71 -7.47
C GLU A 233 1.32 23.92 -6.02
N GLY A 234 2.54 23.46 -5.71
CA GLY A 234 3.21 23.68 -4.44
C GLY A 234 3.07 22.53 -3.45
N THR A 235 2.63 21.35 -3.89
CA THR A 235 2.77 20.13 -3.08
C THR A 235 4.24 19.73 -3.01
N ALA A 236 4.69 19.37 -1.81
CA ALA A 236 6.03 18.85 -1.52
C ALA A 236 5.94 17.85 -0.36
N ILE A 237 6.07 16.57 -0.68
CA ILE A 237 5.89 15.45 0.25
C ILE A 237 7.17 14.61 0.28
N GLN A 238 7.53 14.17 1.48
CA GLN A 238 8.56 13.17 1.72
C GLN A 238 8.12 12.31 2.90
N HIS A 239 8.11 11.00 2.74
CA HIS A 239 7.87 10.06 3.83
C HIS A 239 8.52 8.70 3.54
N GLY A 240 8.63 7.88 4.58
CA GLY A 240 9.12 6.53 4.47
C GLY A 240 8.22 5.54 5.16
N THR A 241 8.05 4.37 4.54
CA THR A 241 7.32 3.23 5.08
C THR A 241 8.22 2.01 5.14
N GLY A 242 8.22 1.35 6.30
CA GLY A 242 8.94 0.10 6.53
C GLY A 242 7.97 -1.07 6.56
N ALA A 243 8.27 -2.13 5.83
CA ALA A 243 7.53 -3.38 5.86
C ALA A 243 8.48 -4.56 6.05
N LEU A 244 8.20 -5.40 7.02
CA LEU A 244 8.89 -6.66 7.30
C LEU A 244 7.89 -7.79 7.27
N ARG A 245 8.28 -8.89 6.65
CA ARG A 245 7.56 -10.15 6.73
C ARG A 245 8.52 -11.27 7.07
N LEU A 246 8.27 -11.94 8.20
CA LEU A 246 8.85 -13.24 8.50
C LEU A 246 7.85 -14.31 8.08
N SER A 247 8.23 -15.19 7.16
CA SER A 247 7.39 -16.26 6.66
C SER A 247 7.94 -17.63 7.06
N ILE A 248 7.02 -18.56 7.32
CA ILE A 248 7.32 -19.96 7.63
C ILE A 248 6.45 -20.79 6.71
N TYR A 249 7.08 -21.71 6.00
CA TYR A 249 6.40 -22.58 5.05
C TYR A 249 6.79 -24.02 5.30
N ALA A 250 5.82 -24.94 5.25
CA ALA A 250 6.06 -26.36 5.36
C ALA A 250 5.07 -27.15 4.49
N ARG A 251 5.57 -28.20 3.83
CA ARG A 251 4.79 -29.06 2.94
C ARG A 251 5.02 -30.54 3.25
N THR A 252 3.96 -31.32 3.06
CA THR A 252 3.93 -32.78 3.15
C THR A 252 2.96 -33.34 2.11
N LYS A 253 2.84 -34.66 2.04
CA LYS A 253 1.98 -35.37 1.08
C LYS A 253 1.14 -36.42 1.79
N ALA A 254 -0.18 -36.34 1.73
CA ALA A 254 -1.07 -37.36 2.29
C ALA A 254 -0.87 -38.73 1.61
N ASP A 255 -1.45 -39.78 2.19
CA ASP A 255 -1.23 -41.16 1.72
C ASP A 255 -1.86 -41.43 0.34
N ASP A 256 -2.88 -40.65 -0.04
CA ASP A 256 -3.50 -40.62 -1.37
C ASP A 256 -2.69 -39.82 -2.41
N GLY A 257 -1.59 -39.19 -1.98
CA GLY A 257 -0.70 -38.39 -2.79
C GLY A 257 -1.05 -36.90 -2.86
N MET A 258 -2.09 -36.44 -2.15
CA MET A 258 -2.46 -35.02 -2.07
C MET A 258 -1.38 -34.20 -1.37
N GLU A 259 -0.93 -33.12 -2.01
CA GLU A 259 0.01 -32.17 -1.42
C GLU A 259 -0.70 -31.33 -0.35
N LEU A 260 -0.12 -31.29 0.85
CA LEU A 260 -0.63 -30.55 1.99
C LEU A 260 0.43 -29.54 2.43
N TYR A 261 0.01 -28.31 2.72
CA TYR A 261 0.95 -27.29 3.18
C TYR A 261 0.35 -26.42 4.28
N ARG A 262 1.26 -25.77 5.00
CA ARG A 262 0.98 -24.71 5.96
C ARG A 262 1.89 -23.55 5.66
N PHE A 263 1.33 -22.36 5.82
CA PHE A 263 2.04 -21.10 5.70
C PHE A 263 1.66 -20.24 6.89
N GLU A 264 2.65 -19.66 7.55
CA GLU A 264 2.47 -18.67 8.60
C GLU A 264 3.34 -17.47 8.29
N ALA A 265 2.84 -16.29 8.62
CA ALA A 265 3.57 -15.04 8.42
C ALA A 265 3.36 -14.10 9.60
N PHE A 266 4.41 -13.33 9.91
CA PHE A 266 4.40 -12.24 10.86
C PHE A 266 4.82 -10.98 10.12
N ASP A 267 3.95 -10.00 10.16
CA ASP A 267 4.12 -8.71 9.53
C ASP A 267 4.44 -7.65 10.59
N ALA A 268 5.36 -6.76 10.29
CA ALA A 268 5.80 -5.70 11.20
C ALA A 268 6.34 -4.49 10.42
N HIS A 269 6.29 -3.30 11.01
CA HIS A 269 6.93 -2.10 10.45
C HIS A 269 8.39 -1.94 10.88
N SER A 270 8.85 -2.71 11.87
CA SER A 270 10.22 -2.68 12.38
C SER A 270 10.65 -4.02 13.01
N VAL A 271 11.96 -4.26 13.11
CA VAL A 271 12.52 -5.55 13.55
C VAL A 271 12.14 -5.87 15.01
N ASP A 272 11.98 -4.86 15.85
CA ASP A 272 11.60 -4.98 17.26
C ASP A 272 10.13 -5.36 17.47
N HIS A 273 9.29 -5.23 16.44
CA HIS A 273 7.90 -5.67 16.46
C HIS A 273 7.72 -7.13 15.97
N LEU A 274 8.76 -7.76 15.41
CA LEU A 274 8.71 -9.18 15.06
C LEU A 274 8.62 -10.07 16.30
N PRO A 275 8.00 -11.26 16.19
CA PRO A 275 7.93 -12.20 17.29
C PRO A 275 9.32 -12.64 17.75
N ASN A 276 9.45 -12.92 19.04
CA ASN A 276 10.67 -13.50 19.59
C ASN A 276 10.88 -14.96 19.12
N ASP A 277 12.10 -15.46 19.31
CA ASP A 277 12.53 -16.79 18.88
C ASP A 277 11.64 -17.92 19.44
N GLN A 278 11.09 -17.77 20.65
CA GLN A 278 10.21 -18.78 21.26
C GLN A 278 8.88 -18.90 20.50
N VAL A 279 8.27 -17.77 20.15
CA VAL A 279 7.00 -17.73 19.39
C VAL A 279 7.19 -18.35 18.01
N ILE A 280 8.30 -18.05 17.33
CA ILE A 280 8.62 -18.64 16.01
C ILE A 280 8.75 -20.16 16.11
N ARG A 281 9.51 -20.67 17.09
CA ARG A 281 9.67 -22.12 17.30
C ARG A 281 8.36 -22.83 17.63
N GLN A 282 7.53 -22.23 18.48
CA GLN A 282 6.21 -22.77 18.82
C GLN A 282 5.25 -22.77 17.61
N THR A 283 5.37 -21.77 16.74
CA THR A 283 4.61 -21.70 15.48
C THR A 283 5.01 -22.85 14.57
N ILE A 284 6.31 -23.10 14.39
CA ILE A 284 6.83 -24.24 13.63
C ILE A 284 6.30 -25.57 14.20
N ASP A 285 6.40 -25.78 15.52
CA ASP A 285 5.89 -27.00 16.16
C ASP A 285 4.37 -27.19 15.95
N THR A 286 3.61 -26.10 15.94
CA THR A 286 2.17 -26.13 15.66
C THR A 286 1.88 -26.46 14.21
N MET A 287 2.57 -25.83 13.26
CA MET A 287 2.46 -26.15 11.84
C MET A 287 2.76 -27.62 11.55
N VAL A 288 3.81 -28.16 12.17
CA VAL A 288 4.17 -29.59 12.06
C VAL A 288 3.03 -30.47 12.58
N ARG A 289 2.49 -30.16 13.76
CA ARG A 289 1.36 -30.91 14.35
C ARG A 289 0.13 -30.88 13.44
N ASP A 290 -0.19 -29.72 12.89
CA ASP A 290 -1.34 -29.52 12.02
C ASP A 290 -1.18 -30.27 10.69
N LEU A 291 0.03 -30.27 10.11
CA LEU A 291 0.32 -31.05 8.91
C LEU A 291 0.18 -32.55 9.16
N LYS A 292 0.67 -33.06 10.30
CA LYS A 292 0.47 -34.46 10.69
C LYS A 292 -1.00 -34.81 10.84
N ALA A 293 -1.78 -33.93 11.49
CA ALA A 293 -3.23 -34.12 11.62
C ALA A 293 -3.92 -34.13 10.25
N LEU A 294 -3.57 -33.20 9.36
CA LEU A 294 -4.12 -33.12 8.01
C LEU A 294 -3.82 -34.36 7.16
N ARG A 295 -2.62 -34.94 7.27
CA ARG A 295 -2.28 -36.18 6.55
C ARG A 295 -3.24 -37.33 6.86
N THR A 296 -3.74 -37.36 8.10
CA THR A 296 -4.66 -38.39 8.59
C THR A 296 -6.14 -37.97 8.55
N ALA A 297 -6.41 -36.71 8.16
CA ALA A 297 -7.77 -36.19 8.13
C ALA A 297 -8.55 -36.83 6.98
N PRO A 298 -9.82 -37.22 7.19
CA PRO A 298 -10.65 -37.72 6.11
C PRO A 298 -10.90 -36.61 5.08
N VAL A 299 -10.92 -36.99 3.81
CA VAL A 299 -11.37 -36.10 2.73
C VAL A 299 -12.85 -35.78 2.97
N ILE A 300 -13.18 -34.49 2.97
CA ILE A 300 -14.57 -34.06 3.10
C ILE A 300 -15.24 -34.08 1.71
N GLU A 301 -16.41 -34.69 1.64
CA GLU A 301 -17.27 -34.59 0.47
C GLU A 301 -17.89 -33.19 0.37
N PRO A 302 -18.29 -32.72 -0.84
CA PRO A 302 -18.98 -31.45 -0.99
C PRO A 302 -20.14 -31.30 0.01
N TYR A 303 -20.06 -30.27 0.86
CA TYR A 303 -20.99 -30.05 1.96
C TYR A 303 -21.67 -28.68 1.83
N THR A 304 -22.99 -28.66 2.04
CA THR A 304 -23.77 -27.43 2.22
C THR A 304 -24.32 -27.40 3.63
N GLY A 305 -23.87 -26.43 4.43
CA GLY A 305 -24.35 -26.24 5.78
C GLY A 305 -23.60 -25.13 6.53
N PRO A 306 -23.81 -25.01 7.84
CA PRO A 306 -23.18 -23.96 8.64
C PRO A 306 -21.66 -24.06 8.62
N ALA A 307 -20.99 -22.92 8.45
CA ALA A 307 -19.55 -22.80 8.56
C ALA A 307 -19.20 -21.76 9.63
N ILE A 308 -18.22 -22.07 10.46
CA ILE A 308 -17.65 -21.11 11.41
C ILE A 308 -16.31 -20.65 10.83
N LEU A 309 -16.25 -19.37 10.47
CA LEU A 309 -15.01 -18.71 10.08
C LEU A 309 -14.40 -18.02 11.30
N SER A 310 -13.12 -18.25 11.56
CA SER A 310 -12.41 -17.66 12.70
C SER A 310 -11.18 -16.87 12.26
N GLY A 311 -10.94 -15.73 12.90
CA GLY A 311 -9.71 -14.95 12.74
C GLY A 311 -9.46 -14.52 11.29
N ARG A 312 -8.27 -14.84 10.78
CA ARG A 312 -7.80 -14.47 9.42
C ARG A 312 -8.76 -14.95 8.31
N ALA A 313 -9.36 -16.13 8.45
CA ALA A 313 -10.29 -16.67 7.45
C ALA A 313 -11.55 -15.79 7.28
N SER A 314 -12.03 -15.20 8.38
CA SER A 314 -13.16 -14.26 8.35
C SER A 314 -12.80 -12.97 7.62
N GLY A 315 -11.59 -12.44 7.84
CA GLY A 315 -11.10 -11.23 7.16
C GLY A 315 -11.01 -11.42 5.64
N VAL A 316 -10.37 -12.52 5.20
CA VAL A 316 -10.26 -12.85 3.77
C VAL A 316 -11.63 -13.04 3.14
N PHE A 317 -12.55 -13.72 3.82
CA PHE A 317 -13.91 -13.89 3.31
C PHE A 317 -14.56 -12.54 2.98
N PHE A 318 -14.54 -11.57 3.89
CA PHE A 318 -15.11 -10.25 3.63
C PHE A 318 -14.33 -9.44 2.58
N HIS A 319 -13.01 -9.59 2.49
CA HIS A 319 -12.21 -8.97 1.43
C HIS A 319 -12.69 -9.43 0.04
N GLU A 320 -12.83 -10.74 -0.14
CA GLU A 320 -13.23 -11.35 -1.42
C GLU A 320 -14.70 -11.15 -1.75
N ILE A 321 -15.60 -11.34 -0.77
CA ILE A 321 -17.04 -11.29 -1.03
C ILE A 321 -17.59 -9.86 -1.08
N PHE A 322 -16.95 -8.93 -0.37
CA PHE A 322 -17.44 -7.57 -0.21
C PHE A 322 -16.43 -6.52 -0.69
N GLY A 323 -15.19 -6.54 -0.19
CA GLY A 323 -14.17 -5.51 -0.44
C GLY A 323 -14.00 -5.17 -1.93
N HIS A 324 -13.57 -6.15 -2.73
CA HIS A 324 -13.40 -5.93 -4.17
C HIS A 324 -14.70 -5.51 -4.88
N ARG A 325 -15.89 -5.83 -4.35
CA ARG A 325 -17.17 -5.48 -4.99
C ARG A 325 -17.65 -4.06 -4.69
N ILE A 326 -16.99 -3.32 -3.80
CA ILE A 326 -17.35 -1.92 -3.47
C ILE A 326 -16.32 -0.90 -3.97
N GLU A 327 -15.27 -1.35 -4.65
CA GLU A 327 -14.29 -0.50 -5.32
C GLU A 327 -14.97 0.38 -6.39
N GLY A 328 -14.77 1.70 -6.31
CA GLY A 328 -15.49 2.66 -7.15
C GLY A 328 -15.26 2.49 -8.64
N HIS A 329 -14.04 2.09 -9.05
CA HIS A 329 -13.74 1.84 -10.46
C HIS A 329 -14.58 0.69 -11.04
N ARG A 330 -14.86 -0.37 -10.24
CA ARG A 330 -15.68 -1.51 -10.68
C ARG A 330 -17.16 -1.16 -10.75
N GLN A 331 -17.63 -0.24 -9.91
CA GLN A 331 -19.02 0.22 -9.97
C GLN A 331 -19.33 1.05 -11.21
N LYS A 332 -18.30 1.62 -11.86
CA LYS A 332 -18.41 2.42 -13.09
C LYS A 332 -18.12 1.63 -14.36
N SER A 333 -17.39 0.51 -14.28
CA SER A 333 -17.02 -0.30 -15.45
C SER A 333 -18.19 -1.16 -15.93
N GLU A 334 -18.54 -1.06 -17.22
CA GLU A 334 -19.59 -1.90 -17.84
C GLU A 334 -19.19 -3.37 -17.99
N SER A 335 -17.90 -3.69 -17.92
CA SER A 335 -17.38 -5.06 -18.01
C SER A 335 -17.26 -5.78 -16.66
N GLU A 336 -17.58 -5.09 -15.56
CA GLU A 336 -17.43 -5.59 -14.19
C GLU A 336 -18.78 -5.87 -13.50
N GLY A 337 -18.72 -6.64 -12.41
CA GLY A 337 -19.88 -6.90 -11.57
C GLY A 337 -20.27 -5.67 -10.74
N GLN A 338 -21.18 -4.85 -11.26
CA GLN A 338 -21.76 -3.65 -10.61
C GLN A 338 -22.76 -4.00 -9.49
N THR A 339 -22.42 -4.97 -8.64
CA THR A 339 -23.36 -5.61 -7.70
C THR A 339 -23.99 -4.63 -6.71
N PHE A 340 -23.28 -3.56 -6.32
CA PHE A 340 -23.73 -2.63 -5.27
C PHE A 340 -23.98 -1.20 -5.75
N THR A 341 -23.83 -0.90 -7.04
CA THR A 341 -23.95 0.46 -7.60
C THR A 341 -25.27 1.16 -7.21
N LYS A 342 -26.38 0.42 -7.11
CA LYS A 342 -27.71 0.96 -6.78
C LYS A 342 -28.16 0.70 -5.34
N ASN A 343 -27.26 0.18 -4.51
CA ASN A 343 -27.57 -0.27 -3.15
C ASN A 343 -27.04 0.67 -2.08
N VAL A 344 -26.59 1.86 -2.47
CA VAL A 344 -26.23 2.94 -1.54
C VAL A 344 -27.43 3.29 -0.68
N ASN A 345 -27.19 3.38 0.62
CA ASN A 345 -28.16 3.53 1.70
C ASN A 345 -29.18 2.40 1.84
N GLN A 346 -28.86 1.19 1.37
CA GLN A 346 -29.68 -0.01 1.56
C GLN A 346 -28.99 -1.00 2.51
N PRO A 347 -29.78 -1.83 3.22
CA PRO A 347 -29.23 -2.93 4.02
C PRO A 347 -28.75 -4.06 3.10
N ILE A 348 -27.45 -4.36 3.13
CA ILE A 348 -26.81 -5.42 2.33
C ILE A 348 -26.11 -6.49 3.17
N LEU A 349 -26.02 -6.28 4.50
CA LEU A 349 -25.51 -7.24 5.48
C LEU A 349 -26.47 -7.33 6.68
N PRO A 350 -26.43 -8.42 7.46
CA PRO A 350 -27.09 -8.52 8.75
C PRO A 350 -26.71 -7.37 9.70
N ASP A 351 -27.65 -6.95 10.56
CA ASP A 351 -27.54 -5.79 11.45
C ASP A 351 -26.47 -5.92 12.55
N PHE A 352 -26.08 -7.15 12.89
CA PHE A 352 -25.01 -7.44 13.84
C PHE A 352 -23.59 -7.38 13.23
N LEU A 353 -23.45 -7.17 11.93
CA LEU A 353 -22.16 -7.09 11.24
C LEU A 353 -21.82 -5.66 10.82
N SER A 354 -20.56 -5.30 11.03
CA SER A 354 -19.94 -4.09 10.51
C SER A 354 -18.64 -4.45 9.82
N VAL A 355 -18.44 -3.92 8.61
CA VAL A 355 -17.17 -3.97 7.88
C VAL A 355 -16.67 -2.54 7.81
N ILE A 356 -15.38 -2.30 8.06
CA ILE A 356 -14.76 -0.98 8.04
C ILE A 356 -13.46 -1.11 7.23
N ASP A 357 -13.26 -0.19 6.30
CA ASP A 357 -11.96 0.07 5.69
C ASP A 357 -11.37 1.30 6.37
N ASP A 358 -10.23 1.13 7.02
CA ASP A 358 -9.57 2.18 7.78
C ASP A 358 -8.05 2.12 7.58
N PRO A 359 -7.53 2.80 6.54
CA PRO A 359 -6.11 2.85 6.27
C PRO A 359 -5.33 3.72 7.27
N THR A 360 -6.01 4.40 8.20
CA THR A 360 -5.36 5.28 9.20
C THR A 360 -5.01 4.55 10.49
N THR A 361 -5.49 3.32 10.68
CA THR A 361 -5.13 2.50 11.85
C THR A 361 -3.79 1.82 11.61
N GLU A 362 -2.75 2.31 12.28
CA GLU A 362 -1.39 1.74 12.18
C GLU A 362 -1.26 0.38 12.89
N ARG A 363 -1.91 0.20 14.04
CA ARG A 363 -1.80 -1.01 14.87
C ARG A 363 -3.13 -1.43 15.45
N LEU A 364 -3.34 -2.74 15.54
CA LEU A 364 -4.48 -3.34 16.22
C LEU A 364 -4.03 -4.46 17.15
N ALA A 365 -4.43 -4.37 18.42
CA ALA A 365 -4.11 -5.36 19.45
C ALA A 365 -2.60 -5.68 19.59
N GLY A 366 -1.73 -4.69 19.32
CA GLY A 366 -0.27 -4.85 19.38
C GLY A 366 0.37 -5.37 18.09
N THR A 367 -0.41 -5.66 17.06
CA THR A 367 0.08 -6.06 15.72
C THR A 367 0.05 -4.88 14.77
N ASP A 368 1.09 -4.72 13.97
CA ASP A 368 1.13 -3.71 12.91
C ASP A 368 0.21 -4.13 11.75
N LEU A 369 -0.51 -3.17 11.17
CA LEU A 369 -1.41 -3.42 10.05
C LEU A 369 -0.75 -3.03 8.73
N ASN A 370 -0.50 -4.02 7.87
CA ASN A 370 0.04 -3.81 6.52
C ASN A 370 -0.82 -2.90 5.63
N GLY A 371 -2.08 -2.66 5.97
CA GLY A 371 -2.97 -1.77 5.23
C GLY A 371 -2.84 -0.29 5.60
N TYR A 372 -1.98 0.04 6.58
CA TYR A 372 -1.75 1.42 7.00
C TYR A 372 -0.93 2.20 5.97
N TYR A 373 -1.36 3.41 5.67
CA TYR A 373 -0.55 4.38 4.92
C TYR A 373 -0.85 5.81 5.39
N ALA A 374 0.18 6.66 5.38
CA ALA A 374 0.04 8.07 5.75
C ALA A 374 -0.46 8.94 4.58
N PHE A 375 -0.19 8.49 3.36
CA PHE A 375 -0.60 9.07 2.10
C PHE A 375 -0.98 7.95 1.13
N ASP A 376 -1.99 8.17 0.29
CA ASP A 376 -2.31 7.24 -0.80
C ASP A 376 -1.31 7.37 -1.96
N ASP A 377 -1.51 6.59 -3.03
CA ASP A 377 -0.61 6.59 -4.19
C ASP A 377 -0.67 7.89 -5.01
N ASP A 378 -1.70 8.73 -4.80
CA ASP A 378 -1.80 10.09 -5.36
C ASP A 378 -1.21 11.14 -4.38
N GLU A 379 -0.61 10.65 -3.28
CA GLU A 379 0.02 11.39 -2.18
C GLU A 379 -0.93 12.36 -1.47
N GLU A 380 -2.20 12.00 -1.44
CA GLU A 380 -3.23 12.64 -0.63
C GLU A 380 -3.34 11.97 0.73
N PHE A 381 -3.87 12.69 1.72
CA PHE A 381 -4.16 12.05 2.99
C PHE A 381 -5.22 10.97 2.79
N PRO A 382 -5.07 9.78 3.39
CA PRO A 382 -6.12 8.77 3.37
C PRO A 382 -7.43 9.38 3.83
N ASP A 383 -8.44 9.36 2.97
CA ASP A 383 -9.81 9.47 3.46
C ASP A 383 -10.11 8.17 4.19
N VAL A 384 -10.58 8.25 5.44
CA VAL A 384 -11.21 7.09 6.07
C VAL A 384 -12.48 6.86 5.26
N SER A 385 -12.38 5.97 4.29
CA SER A 385 -13.48 5.56 3.46
C SER A 385 -14.41 4.70 4.33
N LEU A 386 -15.25 5.40 5.08
CA LEU A 386 -16.28 4.80 5.87
C LEU A 386 -17.27 4.15 4.90
N ALA A 387 -17.04 2.89 4.55
CA ALA A 387 -18.13 1.95 4.55
C ALA A 387 -18.55 1.75 6.01
N ARG A 388 -19.10 2.77 6.69
CA ARG A 388 -19.68 2.58 8.02
C ARG A 388 -20.96 1.79 7.84
N LEU A 389 -20.85 0.48 7.80
CA LEU A 389 -21.98 -0.41 8.04
C LEU A 389 -22.29 -0.37 9.55
N ARG A 390 -22.69 0.79 10.07
CA ARG A 390 -23.33 0.89 11.37
C ARG A 390 -24.84 0.96 11.16
N PHE A 391 -25.49 -0.13 11.54
CA PHE A 391 -26.89 -0.21 11.95
C PHE A 391 -28.00 0.23 10.98
N ARG A 392 -27.76 0.68 9.74
CA ARG A 392 -28.85 0.71 8.73
C ARG A 392 -28.47 0.79 7.23
N ASN A 393 -27.33 1.34 6.80
CA ASN A 393 -27.17 1.79 5.40
C ASN A 393 -25.74 1.60 4.82
N PHE A 394 -25.59 1.20 3.55
CA PHE A 394 -24.33 1.24 2.78
C PHE A 394 -24.01 2.69 2.34
N GLU A 395 -23.09 3.39 2.99
CA GLU A 395 -22.98 4.86 2.84
C GLU A 395 -22.37 5.33 1.51
N ARG A 396 -21.27 4.72 1.02
CA ARG A 396 -20.62 5.09 -0.25
C ARG A 396 -19.68 3.98 -0.79
N PRO A 397 -19.47 3.87 -2.12
CA PRO A 397 -18.36 3.11 -2.71
C PRO A 397 -17.00 3.71 -2.36
N TRP A 398 -15.92 2.94 -2.47
CA TRP A 398 -14.55 3.45 -2.32
C TRP A 398 -14.17 4.42 -3.45
N PRO A 399 -13.40 5.49 -3.17
CA PRO A 399 -13.01 6.46 -4.18
C PRO A 399 -12.21 5.83 -5.32
N GLN A 400 -12.22 6.49 -6.48
CA GLN A 400 -11.39 6.12 -7.62
C GLN A 400 -10.19 7.07 -7.61
N GLY A 401 -9.06 6.57 -7.14
CA GLY A 401 -7.85 7.34 -6.86
C GLY A 401 -6.81 6.40 -6.28
N SER A 402 -6.28 5.56 -7.16
CA SER A 402 -5.04 4.83 -6.96
C SER A 402 -4.66 4.27 -8.32
N ARG A 403 -3.65 4.86 -8.96
CA ARG A 403 -3.00 4.19 -10.07
C ARG A 403 -2.39 2.91 -9.49
N LEU A 404 -3.05 1.78 -9.71
CA LEU A 404 -2.63 0.45 -9.27
C LEU A 404 -2.47 0.30 -7.74
N SER A 405 -3.52 0.56 -6.96
CA SER A 405 -3.72 -0.23 -5.74
C SER A 405 -4.25 -1.62 -6.13
N GLN A 406 -3.43 -2.41 -6.83
CA GLN A 406 -3.40 -3.81 -6.42
C GLN A 406 -2.90 -3.73 -4.99
N CYS A 407 -3.75 -4.01 -4.00
CA CYS A 407 -3.29 -4.35 -2.66
C CYS A 407 -2.03 -5.20 -2.85
N ARG A 408 -0.85 -4.73 -2.42
CA ARG A 408 0.43 -5.42 -2.63
C ARG A 408 0.23 -6.87 -2.23
N ALA A 409 0.02 -7.73 -3.22
CA ALA A 409 -0.12 -9.15 -2.99
C ALA A 409 1.25 -9.59 -2.45
N PRO A 410 1.30 -10.46 -1.43
CA PRO A 410 2.53 -11.16 -1.11
C PRO A 410 3.10 -11.73 -2.42
N GLY A 411 4.36 -11.40 -2.73
CA GLY A 411 5.00 -11.77 -3.98
C GLY A 411 4.61 -13.16 -4.45
N LYS A 412 3.93 -13.24 -5.59
CA LYS A 412 3.84 -14.49 -6.33
C LYS A 412 5.26 -14.81 -6.79
N PHE A 413 5.88 -15.79 -6.13
CA PHE A 413 7.01 -16.50 -6.70
C PHE A 413 6.52 -17.19 -7.99
N ASP A 414 6.69 -16.52 -9.12
CA ASP A 414 6.60 -17.15 -10.44
C ASP A 414 7.80 -18.10 -10.59
N ARG A 415 7.64 -19.34 -10.15
CA ARG A 415 8.41 -20.44 -10.74
C ARG A 415 7.74 -20.81 -12.05
N ALA A 416 8.34 -20.36 -13.14
CA ALA A 416 8.14 -20.94 -14.45
C ALA A 416 8.39 -22.46 -14.37
N GLY A 417 7.30 -23.21 -14.47
CA GLY A 417 7.30 -24.66 -14.59
C GLY A 417 6.11 -25.02 -15.47
N ASN A 418 6.37 -25.13 -16.77
CA ASN A 418 5.52 -25.85 -17.71
C ASN A 418 5.08 -27.17 -17.07
N GLU A 419 3.78 -27.45 -17.01
CA GLU A 419 3.27 -28.80 -17.18
C GLU A 419 1.77 -28.77 -17.50
N HIS A 420 1.45 -29.31 -18.67
CA HIS A 420 0.11 -29.69 -19.10
C HIS A 420 -0.42 -30.84 -18.23
N GLY A 421 -1.70 -30.79 -17.85
CA GLY A 421 -2.41 -31.91 -17.24
C GLY A 421 -3.54 -31.48 -16.34
#